data_AF-A0A4Z0R429-F1
#
_entry.id   AF-A0A4Z0R429-F1
#
_cell.length_a   1.000
_cell.length_b   1.000
_cell.length_c   1.000
_cell.angle_alpha   90.00
_cell.angle_beta   90.00
_cell.angle_gamma   90.00
#
_symmetry.space_group_name_H-M   'P 1'
#
loop_
_entity.id
_entity.type
_entity.pdbx_description
1 polymer ?
#
loop_
_entity_poly.entity_id
_entity_poly.type
_entity_poly.pdbx_seq_one_letter_code
_entity_poly.pdbx_strand_id
1 'polypeptide(L)'
;MTNYTPNDILNFIKELLKDDTNLVSVTMSPKKEPLLLNDGGAELIGVDSIKIEFKDVNKSDCFRTVHDSLKDYLKDNGQSFNLVIGSGNTLLVLLL
;
A
#
# COMPACT_ATOMS: atom_id res chain seq x y z
N MET A 1 -8.39 -16.39 -15.40
CA MET A 1 -7.78 -15.20 -14.80
C MET A 1 -8.52 -14.94 -13.51
N THR A 2 -7.80 -14.94 -12.38
CA THR A 2 -8.40 -14.64 -11.08
C THR A 2 -8.14 -13.16 -10.85
N ASN A 3 -9.14 -12.31 -11.08
CA ASN A 3 -8.98 -10.90 -10.75
C ASN A 3 -8.89 -10.78 -9.22
N TYR A 4 -7.75 -10.32 -8.72
CA TYR A 4 -7.60 -10.05 -7.29
C TYR A 4 -8.46 -8.85 -6.91
N THR A 5 -9.31 -9.05 -5.91
CA THR A 5 -10.06 -7.96 -5.31
C THR A 5 -9.13 -7.09 -4.46
N PRO A 6 -9.46 -5.82 -4.20
CA PRO A 6 -8.71 -5.00 -3.25
C PRO A 6 -8.52 -5.68 -1.88
N ASN A 7 -9.49 -6.50 -1.44
CA ASN A 7 -9.38 -7.27 -0.20
C ASN A 7 -8.35 -8.40 -0.28
N ASP A 8 -8.20 -9.06 -1.43
CA ASP A 8 -7.17 -10.10 -1.61
C ASP A 8 -5.77 -9.47 -1.49
N ILE A 9 -5.59 -8.29 -2.08
CA ILE A 9 -4.33 -7.54 -2.00
C ILE A 9 -4.07 -7.03 -0.58
N LEU A 10 -5.11 -6.52 0.10
CA LEU A 10 -5.03 -6.11 1.51
C LEU A 10 -4.58 -7.27 2.40
N ASN A 11 -5.19 -8.44 2.26
CA ASN A 11 -4.87 -9.61 3.06
C ASN A 11 -3.47 -10.13 2.76
N PHE A 12 -3.06 -10.11 1.49
CA PHE A 12 -1.69 -10.43 1.10
C PHE A 12 -0.66 -9.53 1.81
N ILE A 13 -0.87 -8.21 1.79
CA ILE A 13 0.05 -7.26 2.45
C ILE A 13 0.08 -7.47 3.96
N LYS A 14 -1.09 -7.72 4.58
CA LYS A 14 -1.17 -8.04 6.02
C LYS A 14 -0.35 -9.27 6.38
N GLU A 15 -0.46 -10.34 5.59
CA GLU A 15 0.33 -11.56 5.81
C GLU A 15 1.82 -11.34 5.55
N LEU A 16 2.17 -10.54 4.54
CA LEU A 16 3.56 -10.21 4.22
C LEU A 16 4.27 -9.46 5.36
N LEU A 17 3.54 -8.57 6.05
CA LEU A 17 4.10 -7.67 7.05
C LEU A 17 3.77 -8.08 8.51
N LYS A 18 3.13 -9.23 8.73
CA LYS A 18 2.64 -9.63 10.06
C LYS A 18 3.73 -9.70 11.15
N ASP A 19 4.97 -9.96 10.74
CA ASP A 19 6.12 -10.09 11.63
C ASP A 19 6.97 -8.81 11.71
N ASP A 20 6.60 -7.74 10.99
CA ASP A 20 7.32 -6.46 11.03
C ASP A 20 6.99 -5.69 12.32
N THR A 21 7.97 -5.60 13.22
CA THR A 21 7.83 -4.90 14.52
C THR A 21 7.58 -3.40 14.40
N ASN A 22 7.85 -2.79 13.23
CA ASN A 22 7.57 -1.39 12.94
C ASN A 22 6.17 -1.18 12.37
N LEU A 23 5.45 -2.22 11.97
CA LEU A 23 4.09 -2.09 11.46
C LEU A 23 3.14 -1.59 12.56
N VAL A 24 2.32 -0.61 12.21
CA VAL A 24 1.22 -0.10 13.05
C VAL A 24 -0.11 -0.60 12.52
N SER A 25 -0.39 -0.41 11.22
CA SER A 25 -1.66 -0.81 10.62
C SER A 25 -1.55 -1.02 9.11
N VAL A 26 -2.46 -1.84 8.56
CA VAL A 26 -2.70 -1.97 7.11
C VAL A 26 -4.20 -1.87 6.89
N THR A 27 -4.65 -0.82 6.22
CA THR A 27 -6.08 -0.51 6.04
C THR A 27 -6.39 -0.14 4.60
N MET A 28 -7.62 -0.45 4.17
CA MET A 28 -8.15 0.08 2.92
C MET A 28 -8.50 1.56 3.11
N SER A 29 -8.09 2.40 2.17
CA SER A 29 -8.55 3.78 2.08
C SER A 29 -9.29 3.96 0.74
N PRO A 30 -10.63 4.03 0.78
CA PRO A 30 -11.46 4.03 -0.41
C PRO A 30 -11.36 5.37 -1.16
N LYS A 31 -11.64 5.34 -2.48
CA LYS A 31 -11.61 6.47 -3.43
C LYS A 31 -12.16 7.83 -2.97
N LYS A 32 -13.04 7.85 -1.97
CA LYS A 32 -13.72 9.05 -1.45
C LYS A 32 -12.90 9.80 -0.40
N GLU A 33 -11.86 9.18 0.14
CA GLU A 33 -10.97 9.81 1.11
C GLU A 33 -9.74 10.39 0.37
N PRO A 34 -9.44 11.69 0.53
CA PRO A 34 -8.25 12.27 -0.05
C PRO A 34 -7.00 11.64 0.58
N LEU A 35 -6.13 11.09 -0.27
CA LEU A 35 -4.85 10.51 0.17
C LEU A 35 -3.79 11.61 0.17
N LEU A 36 -3.25 11.91 1.34
CA LEU A 36 -2.15 12.86 1.47
C LEU A 36 -0.83 12.19 1.06
N LEU A 37 -0.28 12.62 -0.08
CA LEU A 37 0.94 12.05 -0.65
C LEU A 37 2.23 12.67 -0.07
N ASN A 38 2.14 13.85 0.53
CA ASN A 38 3.28 14.54 1.12
C ASN A 38 2.84 15.60 2.14
N ASP A 39 3.81 16.09 2.92
CA ASP A 39 3.61 17.21 3.85
C ASP A 39 3.34 18.55 3.13
N GLY A 40 3.43 18.56 1.80
CA GLY A 40 3.10 19.70 0.93
C GLY A 40 1.63 19.78 0.51
N GLY A 41 0.79 18.84 0.93
CA GLY A 41 -0.66 18.87 0.71
C GLY A 41 -1.12 18.37 -0.66
N ALA A 42 -0.30 17.59 -1.38
CA ALA A 42 -0.77 16.93 -2.60
C ALA A 42 -1.77 15.81 -2.23
N GLU A 43 -3.02 15.98 -2.66
CA GLU A 43 -4.10 15.03 -2.43
C GLU A 43 -4.38 14.18 -3.68
N LEU A 44 -4.40 12.87 -3.52
CA LEU A 44 -4.92 11.96 -4.55
C LEU A 44 -6.38 11.64 -4.24
N ILE A 45 -7.28 11.93 -5.19
CA ILE A 45 -8.72 11.65 -5.08
C ILE A 45 -9.10 10.66 -6.20
N GLY A 46 -10.01 9.73 -5.91
CA GLY A 46 -10.59 8.87 -6.94
C GLY A 46 -9.81 7.58 -7.25
N VAL A 47 -8.80 7.23 -6.44
CA VAL A 47 -8.10 5.93 -6.52
C VAL A 47 -8.32 5.11 -5.24
N ASP A 48 -8.60 3.82 -5.38
CA ASP A 48 -8.69 2.93 -4.22
C ASP A 48 -7.26 2.61 -3.79
N SER A 49 -6.99 2.68 -2.50
CA SER A 49 -5.65 2.45 -2.00
C SER A 49 -5.62 1.59 -0.75
N ILE A 50 -4.45 1.04 -0.48
CA ILE A 50 -4.12 0.41 0.79
C ILE A 50 -3.10 1.30 1.47
N LYS A 51 -3.46 1.77 2.66
CA LYS A 51 -2.60 2.55 3.54
C LYS A 51 -1.87 1.62 4.48
N ILE A 52 -0.56 1.74 4.52
CA ILE A 52 0.33 1.01 5.43
C ILE A 52 0.97 2.03 6.35
N GLU A 53 0.79 1.87 7.65
CA GLU A 53 1.32 2.78 8.67
C GLU A 53 2.43 2.10 9.45
N PHE A 54 3.55 2.81 9.62
CA PHE A 54 4.70 2.37 10.40
C PHE A 54 4.96 3.29 11.59
N LYS A 55 5.71 2.78 12.56
CA LYS A 55 6.29 3.60 13.64
C LYS A 55 7.34 4.57 13.11
N ASP A 56 8.10 4.15 12.11
CA ASP A 56 9.12 4.94 11.41
C ASP A 56 9.36 4.34 10.02
N VAL A 57 8.98 5.06 8.96
CA VAL A 57 9.10 4.57 7.58
C VAL A 57 10.56 4.50 7.12
N ASN A 58 11.45 5.35 7.65
CA ASN A 58 12.87 5.38 7.27
C ASN A 58 13.66 4.19 7.83
N LYS A 59 13.14 3.52 8.86
CA LYS A 59 13.72 2.31 9.42
C LYS A 59 13.11 1.03 8.86
N SER A 60 12.16 1.15 7.94
CA SER A 60 11.46 0.02 7.36
C SER A 60 11.96 -0.22 5.92
N ASP A 61 12.56 -1.37 5.68
CA ASP A 61 12.88 -1.86 4.33
C ASP A 61 11.60 -2.23 3.52
N CYS A 62 10.42 -1.96 4.08
CA CYS A 62 9.13 -2.41 3.58
C CYS A 62 8.78 -1.86 2.19
N PHE A 63 9.29 -0.69 1.78
CA PHE A 63 8.99 -0.17 0.45
C PHE A 63 9.36 -1.19 -0.64
N ARG A 64 10.60 -1.67 -0.61
CA ARG A 64 11.10 -2.65 -1.58
C ARG A 64 10.42 -3.99 -1.41
N THR A 65 10.28 -4.47 -0.18
CA THR A 65 9.64 -5.75 0.13
C THR A 65 8.21 -5.81 -0.39
N VAL A 66 7.39 -4.78 -0.13
CA VAL A 66 6.00 -4.70 -0.61
C VAL A 66 5.97 -4.56 -2.12
N HIS A 67 6.80 -3.71 -2.71
CA HIS A 67 6.84 -3.52 -4.16
C HIS A 67 7.16 -4.83 -4.90
N ASP A 68 8.26 -5.49 -4.55
CA ASP A 68 8.71 -6.70 -5.26
C ASP A 68 7.74 -7.85 -5.03
N SER A 69 7.24 -8.03 -3.81
CA SER A 69 6.28 -9.10 -3.49
C SER A 69 4.92 -8.88 -4.15
N LEU A 70 4.40 -7.65 -4.19
CA LEU A 70 3.16 -7.33 -4.90
C LEU A 70 3.31 -7.49 -6.41
N LYS A 71 4.45 -7.07 -6.97
CA LYS A 71 4.73 -7.24 -8.39
C LYS A 71 4.70 -8.72 -8.77
N ASP A 72 5.31 -9.58 -7.97
CA ASP A 72 5.30 -11.02 -8.20
C ASP A 72 3.91 -11.61 -8.00
N TYR A 73 3.17 -11.18 -6.97
CA TYR A 73 1.80 -11.63 -6.70
C TYR A 73 0.82 -11.26 -7.82
N LEU A 74 0.96 -10.06 -8.40
CA LEU A 74 0.04 -9.54 -9.42
C LEU A 74 0.47 -9.87 -10.87
N LYS A 75 1.68 -10.41 -11.08
CA LYS A 75 2.29 -10.57 -12.42
C LYS A 75 1.38 -11.31 -13.41
N ASP A 76 0.64 -12.31 -12.93
CA ASP A 76 -0.14 -13.22 -13.78
C ASP A 76 -1.56 -12.70 -14.06
N ASN A 77 -2.00 -11.62 -13.38
CA ASN A 77 -3.35 -11.07 -13.51
C ASN A 77 -3.40 -9.71 -14.21
N GLY A 78 -2.25 -9.15 -14.61
CA GLY A 78 -2.19 -7.89 -15.37
C GLY A 78 -2.67 -6.66 -14.60
N GLN A 79 -2.85 -6.78 -13.28
CA GLN A 79 -3.28 -5.68 -12.43
C GLN A 79 -2.10 -4.76 -12.12
N SER A 80 -2.29 -3.46 -12.32
CA SER A 80 -1.24 -2.48 -12.09
C SER A 80 -1.40 -1.85 -10.71
N PHE A 81 -0.28 -1.49 -10.12
CA PHE A 81 -0.26 -0.73 -8.88
C PHE A 81 0.88 0.28 -8.91
N ASN A 82 0.74 1.34 -8.12
CA ASN A 82 1.83 2.23 -7.79
C ASN A 82 2.05 2.20 -6.28
N LEU A 83 3.32 2.14 -5.86
CA LEU A 83 3.69 2.32 -4.47
C LEU A 83 4.29 3.72 -4.28
N VAL A 84 3.72 4.49 -3.37
CA VAL A 84 4.19 5.85 -3.07
C VAL A 84 4.36 6.03 -1.57
N ILE A 85 5.27 6.93 -1.19
CA ILE A 85 5.39 7.36 0.20
C ILE A 85 4.27 8.36 0.45
N GLY A 86 3.47 8.15 1.50
CA GLY A 86 2.42 9.07 1.93
C GLY A 86 2.94 10.08 2.95
N SER A 87 2.05 10.88 3.51
CA SER A 87 2.41 11.78 4.62
C SER A 87 2.79 11.01 5.90
N GLY A 88 3.67 11.61 6.71
CA GLY A 88 4.16 10.98 7.93
C GLY A 88 4.87 9.65 7.69
N ASN A 89 4.54 8.63 8.49
CA ASN A 89 5.18 7.31 8.44
C ASN A 89 4.35 6.30 7.62
N THR A 90 3.85 6.72 6.46
CA THR A 90 2.90 5.93 5.69
C THR A 90 3.41 5.55 4.30
N LEU A 91 3.06 4.35 3.85
CA LEU A 91 3.18 3.92 2.47
C LEU A 91 1.79 3.69 1.89
N LEU A 92 1.59 4.09 0.64
CA LEU A 92 0.32 3.98 -0.05
C LEU A 92 0.49 3.08 -1.28
N VAL A 93 -0.30 2.01 -1.34
CA VAL A 93 -0.44 1.16 -2.52
C VAL A 93 -1.68 1.63 -3.28
N LEU A 94 -1.46 2.25 -4.43
CA LEU A 94 -2.50 2.73 -5.34
C LEU A 94 -2.87 1.61 -6.31
N LEU A 95 -4.14 1.23 -6.36
CA LEU A 95 -4.65 0.18 -7.24
C LEU A 95 -5.21 0.80 -8.53
N LEU A 96 -4.69 0.41 -9.71
CA LEU A 96 -4.97 1.02 -11.02
C LEU A 96 -5.63 0.06 -12.01
#